data_AF-A0A9Y2IPK6-F1
#
_entry.id   AF-A0A9Y2IPK6-F1
#
_cell.length_a   1.000
_cell.length_b   1.000
_cell.length_c   1.000
_cell.angle_alpha   90.00
_cell.angle_beta   90.00
_cell.angle_gamma   90.00
#
_symmetry.space_group_name_H-M   'P 1'
#
loop_
_entity.id
_entity.type
_entity.pdbx_description
1 polymer ?
#
loop_
_entity_poly.entity_id
_entity_poly.type
_entity_poly.pdbx_seq_one_letter_code
_entity_poly.pdbx_strand_id
1 'polypeptide(L)'
;MAASTSSRQQPQREIGSKAISHASAEPRPTTQSYRLGVDVGGTFTDVLLVEETTGGTWRAKTPSTPADQSVGVRNGIAKVAPTRASH
;
A
#
# COMPACT_ATOMS: atom_id res chain seq x y z
N MET A 1 25.21 -45.32 -34.32
CA MET A 1 25.75 -44.53 -35.43
C MET A 1 25.32 -43.08 -35.23
N ALA A 2 26.28 -42.16 -35.24
CA ALA A 2 26.07 -40.70 -35.29
C ALA A 2 25.38 -40.31 -36.62
N ALA A 3 24.91 -39.10 -36.92
CA ALA A 3 25.12 -37.74 -36.39
C ALA A 3 23.97 -36.85 -36.92
N SER A 4 23.54 -35.84 -36.14
CA SER A 4 23.75 -34.40 -36.40
C SER A 4 22.94 -33.76 -37.53
N THR A 5 22.07 -32.82 -37.15
CA THR A 5 21.92 -31.55 -37.87
C THR A 5 21.72 -30.42 -36.86
N SER A 6 22.22 -29.25 -37.26
CA SER A 6 22.84 -28.25 -36.42
C SER A 6 22.09 -26.92 -36.48
N SER A 7 22.27 -26.13 -35.42
CA SER A 7 22.33 -24.66 -35.43
C SER A 7 21.05 -23.86 -35.73
N ARG A 8 20.54 -23.19 -34.70
CA ARG A 8 20.51 -21.71 -34.71
C ARG A 8 20.41 -21.17 -33.27
N GLN A 9 21.51 -20.64 -32.76
CA GLN A 9 21.49 -19.70 -31.65
C GLN A 9 20.73 -18.43 -32.06
N GLN A 10 19.83 -17.96 -31.19
CA GLN A 10 19.37 -16.58 -31.19
C GLN A 10 19.70 -15.92 -29.84
N PRO A 11 20.12 -14.65 -29.84
CA PRO A 11 20.71 -13.97 -28.69
C PRO A 11 19.68 -13.48 -27.66
N GLN A 12 20.19 -13.33 -26.45
CA GLN A 12 19.55 -12.83 -25.23
C GLN A 12 18.69 -11.57 -25.45
N ARG A 13 17.52 -11.54 -24.80
CA ARG A 13 16.88 -10.30 -24.37
C ARG A 13 16.74 -10.34 -22.85
N GLU A 14 17.80 -9.89 -22.20
CA GLU A 14 17.81 -9.57 -20.78
C GLU A 14 16.91 -8.35 -20.56
N ILE A 15 15.67 -8.59 -20.14
CA ILE A 15 14.81 -7.54 -19.58
C ILE A 15 15.32 -7.28 -18.16
N GLY A 16 16.28 -6.36 -18.06
CA GLY A 16 16.84 -5.89 -16.81
C GLY A 16 15.73 -5.39 -15.89
N SER A 17 15.51 -6.12 -14.80
CA SER A 17 14.72 -5.70 -13.65
C SER A 17 15.37 -4.45 -13.05
N LYS A 18 14.89 -3.26 -13.40
CA LYS A 18 15.28 -2.03 -12.72
C LYS A 18 14.52 -1.96 -11.39
N ALA A 19 14.99 -2.71 -10.40
CA ALA A 19 14.61 -2.51 -9.01
C ALA A 19 14.99 -1.08 -8.62
N ILE A 20 14.00 -0.27 -8.27
CA ILE A 20 14.19 1.10 -7.81
C ILE A 20 14.67 1.03 -6.36
N SER A 21 15.95 0.71 -6.17
CA SER A 21 16.58 0.67 -4.85
C SER A 21 16.86 2.10 -4.37
N HIS A 22 15.86 2.76 -3.78
CA HIS A 22 16.12 3.92 -2.91
C HIS A 22 16.53 3.43 -1.51
N ALA A 23 17.69 2.77 -1.44
CA ALA A 23 18.35 2.50 -0.18
C ALA A 23 19.26 3.70 0.14
N SER A 24 18.69 4.71 0.81
CA SER A 24 19.50 5.68 1.57
C SER A 24 19.47 5.23 3.03
N ALA A 25 20.57 4.60 3.44
CA ALA A 25 20.81 4.14 4.80
C ALA A 25 21.17 5.33 5.70
N GLU A 26 20.15 6.02 6.19
CA GLU A 26 20.22 6.80 7.44
C GLU A 26 19.16 6.18 8.36
N PRO A 27 19.38 6.06 9.68
CA PRO A 27 18.33 5.66 10.61
C PRO A 27 17.25 6.75 10.58
N ARG A 28 16.26 6.57 9.69
CA ARG A 28 15.04 7.37 9.67
C ARG A 28 14.47 7.28 11.09
N PRO A 29 14.17 8.40 11.77
CA PRO A 29 13.49 8.34 13.06
C PRO A 29 12.35 7.33 12.91
N THR A 30 12.19 6.39 13.85
CA THR A 30 11.20 5.31 13.77
C THR A 30 9.84 5.96 13.56
N THR A 31 9.51 6.16 12.29
CA THR A 31 8.37 6.98 11.90
C THR A 31 7.23 6.03 12.13
N GLN A 32 6.43 6.28 13.18
CA GLN A 32 5.23 5.52 13.45
C GLN A 32 4.50 5.36 12.12
N SER A 33 4.52 4.12 11.62
CA SER A 33 4.09 3.80 10.28
C SER A 33 2.67 3.29 10.40
N TYR A 34 1.76 3.90 9.66
CA TYR A 34 0.37 3.47 9.63
C TYR A 34 0.01 2.96 8.23
N ARG A 35 -0.74 1.87 8.18
CA ARG A 35 -1.45 1.42 6.98
C ARG A 35 -2.92 1.75 7.11
N LEU A 36 -3.49 2.32 6.05
CA LEU A 36 -4.89 2.70 5.99
C LEU A 36 -5.57 1.88 4.88
N GLY A 37 -6.52 1.03 5.26
CA GLY A 37 -7.46 0.37 4.36
C GLY A 37 -8.76 1.17 4.29
N VAL A 38 -9.29 1.33 3.08
CA VAL A 38 -10.58 2.00 2.82
C VAL A 38 -11.38 1.16 1.82
N ASP A 39 -12.63 0.85 2.15
CA ASP A 39 -13.58 0.17 1.28
C ASP A 39 -14.82 1.06 1.10
N VAL A 40 -15.06 1.52 -0.13
CA VAL A 40 -16.18 2.42 -0.46
C VAL A 40 -17.30 1.59 -1.08
N GLY A 41 -18.36 1.36 -0.32
CA GLY A 41 -19.59 0.74 -0.80
C GLY A 41 -20.65 1.77 -1.23
N GLY A 42 -21.82 1.28 -1.62
CA GLY A 42 -22.96 2.13 -2.02
C GLY A 42 -23.59 2.91 -0.87
N THR A 43 -23.78 2.26 0.28
CA THR A 43 -24.41 2.86 1.47
C THR A 43 -23.37 3.35 2.49
N PHE A 44 -22.27 2.62 2.63
CA PHE A 44 -21.28 2.88 3.66
C PHE A 44 -19.86 2.78 3.10
N THR A 45 -18.97 3.58 3.71
CA THR A 45 -17.52 3.51 3.57
C THR A 45 -16.95 2.97 4.88
N ASP A 46 -16.17 1.91 4.79
CA ASP A 46 -15.46 1.28 5.90
C ASP A 46 -13.98 1.68 5.86
N VAL A 47 -13.42 2.02 7.03
CA VAL A 47 -12.03 2.45 7.20
C VAL A 47 -11.36 1.64 8.30
N LEU A 48 -10.15 1.14 8.03
CA LEU A 48 -9.28 0.44 8.98
C LEU A 48 -7.90 1.10 8.99
N LEU A 49 -7.48 1.62 10.13
CA LEU A 49 -6.13 2.10 10.38
C LEU A 49 -5.36 1.05 11.20
N VAL A 50 -4.14 0.73 10.79
CA VAL A 50 -3.23 -0.18 11.49
C VAL A 50 -1.92 0.54 11.75
N GLU A 51 -1.47 0.56 13.00
CA GLU A 51 -0.13 0.98 13.39
C GLU A 51 0.83 -0.19 13.27
N GLU A 52 1.81 -0.10 12.39
CA GLU A 52 2.70 -1.21 12.03
C GLU A 52 3.63 -1.62 13.18
N THR A 53 4.01 -0.67 14.04
CA THR A 53 4.98 -0.92 15.11
C THR A 53 4.35 -1.63 16.30
N THR A 54 3.14 -1.22 16.69
CA THR A 54 2.46 -1.74 17.88
C THR A 54 1.39 -2.79 17.54
N GLY A 55 0.95 -2.83 16.29
CA GLY A 55 -0.24 -3.58 15.87
C GLY A 55 -1.56 -2.92 16.28
N GLY A 56 -1.54 -1.67 16.80
CA GLY A 56 -2.74 -0.92 17.15
C GLY A 56 -3.69 -0.79 15.96
N THR A 57 -5.00 -0.99 16.18
CA THR A 57 -5.99 -0.89 15.10
C THR A 57 -7.19 -0.03 15.48
N TRP A 58 -7.67 0.74 14.50
CA TRP A 58 -8.86 1.58 14.63
C TRP A 58 -9.77 1.35 13.43
N ARG A 59 -11.07 1.26 13.66
CA ARG A 59 -12.07 1.02 12.61
C ARG A 59 -13.18 2.04 12.69
N ALA A 60 -13.65 2.49 11.53
CA ALA A 60 -14.84 3.32 11.44
C ALA A 60 -15.69 2.93 10.23
N LYS A 61 -17.00 3.07 10.40
CA LYS A 61 -17.98 2.99 9.33
C LYS A 61 -18.68 4.34 9.21
N THR A 62 -18.84 4.81 7.99
CA THR A 62 -19.48 6.11 7.70
C THR A 62 -20.42 5.96 6.53
N PRO A 63 -21.53 6.73 6.45
CA PRO A 63 -22.35 6.75 5.24
C PRO A 63 -21.53 7.17 4.02
N SER A 64 -21.69 6.45 2.92
CA SER A 64 -21.16 6.87 1.62
C SER A 64 -21.94 8.07 1.09
N THR A 65 -21.31 8.85 0.24
CA THR A 65 -21.96 9.99 -0.43
C THR A 65 -21.82 9.77 -1.93
N PRO A 66 -22.83 9.19 -2.61
CA PRO A 66 -22.70 8.82 -4.03
C PRO A 66 -22.31 9.97 -4.96
N ALA A 67 -22.72 11.19 -4.63
CA ALA A 67 -22.34 12.38 -5.38
C ALA A 67 -20.87 12.81 -5.17
N ASP A 68 -20.27 12.45 -4.04
CA ASP A 68 -18.84 12.67 -3.75
C ASP A 68 -18.35 11.68 -2.68
N GLN A 69 -17.77 10.57 -3.14
CA GLN A 69 -17.28 9.51 -2.26
C GLN A 69 -16.14 9.97 -1.35
N SER A 70 -15.41 11.03 -1.71
CA SER A 70 -14.31 11.54 -0.91
C SER A 70 -14.80 12.08 0.45
N VAL A 71 -16.07 12.46 0.57
CA VAL A 71 -16.70 12.86 1.84
C VAL A 71 -16.75 11.68 2.82
N GLY A 72 -17.20 10.50 2.37
CA GLY A 72 -17.24 9.29 3.20
C GLY A 72 -15.85 8.90 3.71
N VAL A 73 -14.86 8.94 2.81
CA VAL A 73 -13.45 8.65 3.16
C VAL A 73 -12.91 9.64 4.19
N ARG A 74 -13.07 10.96 3.96
CA ARG A 74 -12.59 11.99 4.90
C ARG A 74 -13.22 11.83 6.29
N ASN A 75 -14.53 11.58 6.34
CA ASN A 75 -15.25 11.35 7.59
C ASN A 75 -14.75 10.08 8.30
N GLY A 76 -14.46 9.01 7.55
CA GLY A 76 -13.90 7.78 8.10
C GLY A 76 -12.50 7.98 8.68
N ILE A 77 -11.62 8.67 7.96
CA ILE A 77 -10.26 8.99 8.41
C ILE A 77 -10.31 9.82 9.70
N ALA A 78 -11.15 10.86 9.76
CA ALA A 78 -11.28 11.70 10.95
C ALA A 78 -11.71 10.93 12.20
N LYS A 79 -12.45 9.82 12.04
CA LYS A 79 -12.90 8.96 13.16
C LYS A 79 -11.82 7.99 13.64
N VAL A 80 -10.87 7.61 12.79
CA VAL A 80 -9.81 6.65 13.14
C VAL A 80 -8.46 7.30 13.42
N ALA A 81 -8.29 8.59 13.11
CA ALA A 81 -7.06 9.30 13.34
C ALA A 81 -6.77 9.40 14.86
N PRO A 82 -5.68 8.79 15.35
CA PRO A 82 -5.32 8.89 16.75
C PRO A 82 -4.87 10.33 17.06
N THR A 83 -5.26 10.83 18.23
CA THR A 83 -4.72 12.10 18.73
C THR A 83 -3.21 11.92 18.89
N ARG A 84 -2.44 12.70 18.14
CA ARG A 84 -1.00 12.72 18.29
C ARG A 84 -0.72 13.33 19.67
N ALA A 85 -0.20 12.54 20.60
CA ALA A 85 0.30 13.09 21.85
C ALA A 85 1.38 14.12 21.49
N SER A 86 1.21 15.36 21.95
CA SER A 86 2.26 16.38 21.81
C SER A 86 3.43 15.94 22.70
N HIS A 87 4.59 15.73 22.09
CA HIS A 87 5.85 15.59 22.81
C HIS A 87 6.31 16.94 23.34
#